data_AF-A0A939YFF6-F1
#
_entry.id   AF-A0A939YFF6-F1
#
_cell.length_a   1.000
_cell.length_b   1.000
_cell.length_c   1.000
_cell.angle_alpha   90.00
_cell.angle_beta   90.00
_cell.angle_gamma   90.00
#
_symmetry.space_group_name_H-M   'P 1'
#
loop_
_entity.id
_entity.type
_entity.pdbx_description
1 polymer ?
#
loop_
_entity_poly.entity_id
_entity_poly.type
_entity_poly.pdbx_seq_one_letter_code
_entity_poly.pdbx_strand_id
1 'polypeptide(L)' 'METITFSPAQIHVFNLVSHIKSAMGLEQLRKQLAAFYAKQVDDEMDQLWESGQFDEKRQNELRGSHFRTPYKK' A
#
# COMPACT_ATOMS: atom_id res chain seq x y z
N MET A 1 -15.61 11.56 -25.41
CA MET A 1 -15.29 10.39 -24.58
C MET A 1 -13.84 10.54 -24.17
N GLU A 2 -13.55 10.63 -22.88
CA GLU A 2 -12.18 10.60 -22.39
C GLU A 2 -11.61 9.19 -22.61
N THR A 3 -10.45 9.10 -23.25
CA THR A 3 -9.77 7.82 -23.48
C THR A 3 -8.97 7.47 -22.23
N ILE A 4 -9.35 6.39 -21.55
CA ILE A 4 -8.59 5.87 -20.41
C ILE A 4 -7.36 5.13 -20.98
N THR A 5 -6.17 5.68 -20.74
CA THR A 5 -4.89 5.03 -21.10
C THR A 5 -4.34 4.32 -19.86
N PHE A 6 -4.17 3.00 -19.96
CA PHE A 6 -3.56 2.20 -18.90
C PHE A 6 -2.03 2.11 -19.08
N SER A 7 -1.30 2.06 -17.97
CA SER A 7 0.14 1.81 -18.00
C SER A 7 0.44 0.36 -18.39
N PRO A 8 1.67 0.07 -18.88
CA PRO A 8 2.06 -1.31 -19.20
C PRO A 8 1.90 -2.27 -18.01
N ALA A 9 2.16 -1.82 -16.79
CA ALA A 9 1.98 -2.62 -15.57
C ALA A 9 0.49 -2.92 -15.31
N GLN A 10 -0.39 -1.96 -15.51
CA GLN A 10 -1.84 -2.15 -15.36
C GLN A 10 -2.36 -3.18 -16.38
N ILE A 11 -1.95 -3.07 -17.65
CA ILE A 11 -2.30 -4.05 -18.69
C ILE A 11 -1.81 -5.45 -18.32
N HIS A 12 -0.59 -5.57 -17.79
CA HIS A 12 -0.05 -6.86 -17.37
C HIS A 12 -0.88 -7.49 -16.25
N VAL A 13 -1.24 -6.72 -15.22
CA VAL A 13 -2.11 -7.20 -14.13
C VAL A 13 -3.48 -7.62 -14.66
N PHE A 14 -4.08 -6.85 -15.58
CA PHE A 14 -5.36 -7.24 -16.20
C PHE A 14 -5.27 -8.58 -16.93
N ASN A 15 -4.19 -8.80 -17.68
CA ASN A 15 -3.97 -10.08 -18.37
C ASN A 15 -3.85 -11.24 -17.37
N LEU A 16 -3.17 -11.06 -16.24
CA LEU A 16 -3.08 -12.09 -15.20
C LEU A 16 -4.47 -12.38 -14.58
N VAL A 17 -5.20 -11.33 -14.21
CA VAL A 17 -6.55 -11.46 -13.61
C VAL A 17 -7.54 -12.10 -14.59
N SER A 18 -7.37 -11.93 -15.91
CA SER A 18 -8.25 -12.52 -16.92
C SER A 18 -8.35 -14.05 -16.84
N HIS A 19 -7.36 -14.72 -16.26
CA HIS A 19 -7.32 -16.17 -16.06
C HIS A 19 -8.10 -16.63 -14.82
N ILE A 20 -8.41 -15.71 -13.90
CA ILE A 20 -9.16 -15.98 -12.68
C ILE A 20 -10.65 -15.98 -13.00
N LYS A 21 -11.29 -17.14 -12.87
CA LYS A 21 -12.73 -17.32 -13.19
C LYS A 21 -13.64 -17.40 -11.96
N SER A 22 -13.06 -17.45 -10.76
CA SER A 22 -13.81 -17.63 -9.51
C SER A 22 -13.56 -16.47 -8.54
N ALA A 23 -14.59 -16.14 -7.75
CA ALA A 23 -14.48 -15.14 -6.68
C ALA A 23 -13.39 -15.52 -5.64
N MET A 24 -13.25 -16.81 -5.36
CA MET A 24 -12.21 -17.32 -4.46
C MET A 24 -10.79 -17.08 -5.00
N GLY A 25 -10.57 -17.29 -6.30
CA GLY A 25 -9.27 -17.00 -6.91
C GLY A 25 -8.93 -15.51 -6.89
N LEU A 26 -9.93 -14.64 -7.07
CA LEU A 26 -9.75 -13.19 -6.97
C LEU A 26 -9.37 -12.79 -5.54
N GLU A 27 -10.04 -13.35 -4.55
CA GLU A 27 -9.74 -13.08 -3.13
C GLU A 27 -8.34 -13.56 -2.73
N GLN A 28 -7.89 -14.70 -3.27
CA GLN A 28 -6.53 -15.18 -3.06
C GLN A 28 -5.50 -14.21 -3.65
N LEU A 29 -5.70 -13.75 -4.90
CA LEU A 29 -4.83 -12.76 -5.51
C LEU A 29 -4.81 -11.44 -4.71
N ARG A 30 -5.98 -10.97 -4.26
CA ARG A 30 -6.09 -9.77 -3.42
C ARG A 30 -5.24 -9.89 -2.15
N LYS A 31 -5.30 -11.04 -1.48
CA LYS A 31 -4.49 -11.30 -0.27
C LYS A 31 -2.99 -11.29 -0.58
N GLN A 32 -2.57 -11.89 -1.69
CA GLN A 32 -1.16 -11.90 -2.07
C GLN A 32 -0.64 -10.49 -2.40
N LEU A 33 -1.42 -9.69 -3.14
CA LEU A 33 -1.07 -8.30 -3.42
C LEU A 33 -1.01 -7.45 -2.13
N ALA A 34 -1.98 -7.63 -1.22
CA ALA A 34 -1.97 -6.95 0.06
C ALA A 34 -0.73 -7.31 0.90
N ALA A 35 -0.36 -8.59 0.94
CA ALA A 35 0.84 -9.05 1.64
C ALA A 35 2.13 -8.48 1.03
N PHE A 36 2.20 -8.41 -0.32
CA PHE A 36 3.33 -7.81 -1.02
C PHE A 36 3.55 -6.35 -0.61
N TYR A 37 2.50 -5.53 -0.64
CA TYR A 37 2.61 -4.12 -0.26
C TYR A 37 2.80 -3.93 1.24
N ALA A 38 2.18 -4.76 2.08
CA ALA A 38 2.43 -4.72 3.53
C ALA A 38 3.91 -4.93 3.84
N LYS A 39 4.53 -5.93 3.20
CA LYS A 39 5.96 -6.18 3.34
C LYS A 39 6.81 -4.99 2.89
N GLN A 40 6.48 -4.36 1.76
CA GLN A 40 7.22 -3.17 1.31
C GLN A 40 7.13 -2.02 2.32
N VAL A 41 5.96 -1.80 2.93
CA VAL A 41 5.80 -0.79 3.98
C VAL A 41 6.64 -1.13 5.21
N ASP A 42 6.63 -2.40 5.64
CA ASP A 42 7.46 -2.84 6.76
C ASP A 42 8.96 -2.64 6.46
N ASP A 43 9.42 -3.06 5.27
CA ASP A 43 10.81 -2.90 4.83
C ASP A 43 11.23 -1.41 4.77
N GLU A 44 10.36 -0.52 4.28
CA GLU A 44 10.61 0.93 4.25
C GLU A 44 10.67 1.52 5.66
N MET A 45 9.80 1.07 6.57
CA MET A 45 9.82 1.51 7.97
C MET A 45 11.08 1.07 8.69
N ASP A 46 11.55 -0.15 8.45
CA ASP A 46 12.81 -0.67 8.99
C ASP A 46 14.00 0.16 8.48
N GLN A 47 14.03 0.50 7.18
CA GLN A 47 15.08 1.39 6.63
C GLN A 47 15.06 2.79 7.25
N LEU A 48 13.88 3.34 7.50
CA LEU A 48 13.74 4.63 8.19
C LEU A 48 14.25 4.56 9.64
N TRP A 49 14.03 3.43 10.32
CA TRP A 49 14.55 3.16 11.66
C TRP A 49 16.07 3.04 11.66
N GLU A 50 16.64 2.21 10.78
CA GLU A 50 18.08 1.99 10.66
C GLU A 50 18.85 3.26 10.26
N SER A 51 18.27 4.09 9.39
CA SER A 51 18.87 5.37 9.00
C SER A 51 18.77 6.46 10.07
N GLY A 52 18.08 6.21 11.18
CA GLY A 52 17.85 7.18 12.25
C GLY A 52 16.91 8.33 11.86
N GLN A 53 16.30 8.27 10.68
CA GLN A 53 15.28 9.24 10.25
C GLN A 53 13.96 9.05 11.00
N PHE A 54 13.71 7.83 11.48
CA PHE A 54 12.59 7.50 12.33
C PHE A 54 13.13 6.87 13.62
N ASP A 55 12.78 7.46 14.76
CA ASP A 55 13.25 7.02 16.07
C ASP A 55 12.09 7.02 17.09
N GLU A 56 12.36 6.52 18.29
CA GLU A 56 11.36 6.42 19.37
C GLU A 56 10.75 7.79 19.74
N LYS A 57 11.53 8.86 19.61
CA LYS A 57 11.07 10.23 19.88
C LYS A 57 10.04 10.67 18.84
N ARG A 58 10.34 10.48 17.55
CA ARG A 58 9.45 10.78 16.43
C ARG A 58 8.18 9.92 16.48
N GLN A 59 8.30 8.64 16.87
CA GLN A 59 7.14 7.77 17.09
C GLN A 59 6.22 8.30 18.21
N ASN A 60 6.79 8.77 19.32
CA ASN A 60 6.02 9.34 20.42
C ASN A 60 5.33 10.66 20.04
N GLU A 61 5.98 11.52 19.25
CA GLU A 61 5.39 12.74 18.70
C GLU A 61 4.19 12.42 17.77
N LEU A 62 4.33 11.42 16.90
CA LEU A 62 3.25 10.97 16.02
C LEU A 62 2.07 10.36 16.80
N ARG A 63 2.33 9.62 17.88
CA ARG A 63 1.27 9.04 18.74
C ARG A 63 0.37 10.12 19.35
N GLY A 64 0.94 11.26 19.71
CA GLY A 64 0.21 12.43 20.22
C GLY A 64 -0.45 13.27 19.12
N SER A 65 -0.18 12.97 17.85
CA SER A 65 -0.63 13.79 16.73
C SER A 65 -1.92 13.24 16.14
N HIS A 66 -3.00 14.02 16.23
CA HIS A 66 -4.33 13.66 15.70
C HIS A 66 -4.48 13.98 14.21
N PHE A 67 -3.56 13.54 13.36
CA PHE A 67 -3.55 13.86 11.92
C PHE A 67 -4.79 13.39 11.15
N ARG A 68 -5.53 12.41 11.69
CA ARG A 68 -6.78 11.90 11.10
C ARG A 68 -8.02 12.68 11.56
N THR A 69 -7.89 13.59 12.53
CA THR A 69 -8.99 14.40 13.05
C THR A 69 -8.84 15.81 12.50
N PRO A 70 -9.73 16.27 11.59
CA PRO A 70 -9.69 17.63 11.12
C PRO A 70 -10.14 18.57 12.25
N TYR A 71 -9.25 19.42 12.74
CA TYR A 71 -9.62 20.54 13.58
C TYR A 71 -10.24 21.61 12.69
N LYS A 72 -11.47 22.01 12.99
CA LYS A 72 -12.09 23.18 12.36
C LYS A 72 -11.29 24.41 12.79
N LYS A 73 -10.68 25.10 11.82
CA LYS A 73 -10.26 26.50 11.99
C LYS A 73 -11.46 27.41 11.71
#